data_AF-A0A7Z7VKL7-F1
#
_entry.id   AF-A0A7Z7VKL7-F1
#
_cell.length_a   1.000
_cell.length_b   1.000
_cell.length_c   1.000
_cell.angle_alpha   90.00
_cell.angle_beta   90.00
_cell.angle_gamma   90.00
#
_symmetry.space_group_name_H-M   'P 1'
#
loop_
_entity.id
_entity.type
_entity.pdbx_description
1 polymer ?
#
loop_
_entity_poly.entity_id
_entity_poly.type
_entity_poly.pdbx_seq_one_letter_code
_entity_poly.pdbx_strand_id
1 'polypeptide(L)'
;MIQLNHIGEALVCELINNSDEVRSFLKEVLALSFDEFIAVPEIRLDPCSDLIFDGVHKVDICILDVHSKTCFPIEAKLGLDRLAQKTFDDRFLHPCKTSHSGSRVSGSMISVIERQLPEQCDGHDLSVTYEGHRYLLTKEWALISRKQVHSKWEVNGFPSVSSKCRHLVFEDVAKKYGNSNDFNTLVSKLLNVDFYRKWVESA
;
A
#
# COMPACT_ATOMS: atom_id res chain seq x y z
N MET A 1 17.66 -8.87 13.19
CA MET A 1 17.86 -7.57 12.50
C MET A 1 16.51 -7.16 11.95
N ILE A 2 15.95 -6.02 12.37
CA ILE A 2 14.68 -5.53 11.80
C ILE A 2 15.00 -5.03 10.39
N GLN A 3 14.39 -5.63 9.37
CA GLN A 3 14.55 -5.16 8.01
C GLN A 3 13.56 -4.01 7.77
N LEU A 4 13.95 -3.02 6.97
CA LEU A 4 13.14 -1.82 6.66
C LEU A 4 11.75 -2.16 6.06
N ASN A 5 11.60 -3.34 5.44
CA ASN A 5 10.32 -3.85 4.96
C ASN A 5 9.31 -4.11 6.10
N HIS A 6 9.75 -4.41 7.33
CA HIS A 6 8.84 -4.71 8.45
C HIS A 6 8.12 -3.48 8.99
N ILE A 7 8.60 -2.27 8.68
CA ILE A 7 7.96 -1.00 9.05
C ILE A 7 7.56 -0.20 7.81
N GLY A 8 7.62 -0.79 6.62
CA GLY A 8 7.51 -0.08 5.35
C GLY A 8 6.20 0.68 5.19
N GLU A 9 5.08 -0.02 5.39
CA GLU A 9 3.73 0.54 5.31
C GLU A 9 3.51 1.65 6.35
N ALA A 10 3.85 1.36 7.62
CA ALA A 10 3.77 2.32 8.71
C ALA A 10 4.65 3.56 8.46
N LEU A 11 5.87 3.37 7.96
CA LEU A 11 6.78 4.46 7.61
C LEU A 11 6.18 5.36 6.53
N VAL A 12 5.63 4.78 5.45
CA VAL A 12 4.99 5.59 4.41
C VAL A 12 3.79 6.36 4.98
N CYS A 13 2.96 5.74 5.81
CA CYS A 13 1.85 6.43 6.46
C CYS A 13 2.32 7.59 7.33
N GLU A 14 3.36 7.41 8.13
CA GLU A 14 3.92 8.50 8.95
C GLU A 14 4.54 9.63 8.11
N LEU A 15 5.24 9.30 7.01
CA LEU A 15 5.77 10.32 6.09
C LEU A 15 4.63 11.19 5.55
N ILE A 16 3.49 10.57 5.22
CA ILE A 16 2.31 11.25 4.70
C ILE A 16 1.62 12.07 5.79
N ASN A 17 1.33 11.47 6.94
CA ASN A 17 0.55 12.11 7.99
C ASN A 17 1.27 13.27 8.68
N ASN A 18 2.61 13.27 8.69
CA ASN A 18 3.41 14.27 9.40
C ASN A 18 4.12 15.28 8.47
N SER A 19 3.82 15.31 7.16
CA SER A 19 4.44 16.30 6.25
C SER A 19 3.48 16.80 5.18
N ASP A 20 3.17 18.10 5.24
CA ASP A 20 2.38 18.79 4.21
C ASP A 20 3.07 18.79 2.84
N GLU A 21 4.40 18.77 2.80
CA GLU A 21 5.15 18.67 1.55
C GLU A 21 4.96 17.29 0.90
N VAL A 22 5.01 16.21 1.68
CA VAL A 22 4.70 14.85 1.19
C VAL A 22 3.24 14.78 0.72
N ARG A 23 2.30 15.32 1.48
CA ARG A 23 0.88 15.34 1.10
C ARG A 23 0.66 16.09 -0.21
N SER A 24 1.26 17.27 -0.36
CA SER A 24 1.17 18.07 -1.58
C SER A 24 1.77 17.34 -2.79
N PHE A 25 2.94 16.73 -2.61
CA PHE A 25 3.59 15.91 -3.64
C PHE A 25 2.71 14.73 -4.08
N LEU A 26 2.11 14.00 -3.13
CA LEU A 26 1.24 12.88 -3.46
C LEU A 26 -0.05 13.32 -4.14
N LYS A 27 -0.68 14.42 -3.70
CA LYS A 27 -1.87 14.97 -4.37
C LYS A 27 -1.59 15.24 -5.85
N GLU A 28 -0.45 15.84 -6.16
CA GLU A 28 -0.05 16.13 -7.54
C GLU A 28 0.23 14.85 -8.34
N VAL A 29 1.13 13.99 -7.86
CA VAL A 29 1.58 12.81 -8.62
C VAL A 29 0.48 11.76 -8.76
N LEU A 30 -0.38 11.62 -7.75
CA LEU A 30 -1.51 10.69 -7.76
C LEU A 30 -2.80 11.29 -8.35
N ALA A 31 -2.81 12.61 -8.61
CA ALA A 31 -4.00 13.37 -8.99
C ALA A 31 -5.18 13.14 -8.03
N LEU A 32 -4.90 13.19 -6.72
CA LEU A 32 -5.94 13.06 -5.69
C LEU A 32 -6.84 14.29 -5.73
N SER A 33 -8.15 14.09 -5.79
CA SER A 33 -9.13 15.16 -5.88
C SER A 33 -9.53 15.77 -4.53
N PHE A 34 -8.97 15.29 -3.43
CA PHE A 34 -9.38 15.64 -2.07
C PHE A 34 -8.30 16.39 -1.30
N ASP A 35 -8.73 17.30 -0.44
CA ASP A 35 -7.85 18.22 0.29
C ASP A 35 -7.38 17.67 1.62
N GLU A 36 -8.26 16.97 2.33
CA GLU A 36 -7.99 16.44 3.65
C GLU A 36 -8.09 14.92 3.64
N PHE A 37 -6.98 14.27 4.01
CA PHE A 37 -6.89 12.82 4.08
C PHE A 37 -5.91 12.37 5.14
N ILE A 38 -6.09 11.12 5.56
CA ILE A 38 -5.18 10.41 6.45
C ILE A 38 -4.66 9.15 5.74
N ALA A 39 -3.41 8.81 5.95
CA ALA A 39 -2.83 7.55 5.52
C ALA A 39 -2.87 6.54 6.67
N VAL A 40 -3.38 5.34 6.41
CA VAL A 40 -3.51 4.28 7.41
C VAL A 40 -2.95 2.99 6.83
N PRO A 41 -2.05 2.28 7.54
CA PRO A 41 -1.48 1.05 7.03
C PRO A 41 -2.42 -0.14 7.26
N GLU A 42 -2.29 -1.16 6.43
CA GLU A 42 -2.76 -2.51 6.72
C GLU A 42 -4.27 -2.65 7.02
N ILE A 43 -5.14 -1.90 6.32
CA ILE A 43 -6.59 -2.04 6.51
C ILE A 43 -7.12 -3.24 5.73
N ARG A 44 -7.91 -4.09 6.40
CA ARG A 44 -8.61 -5.22 5.77
C ARG A 44 -9.77 -4.75 4.91
N LEU A 45 -9.92 -5.37 3.75
CA LEU A 45 -11.12 -5.20 2.93
C LEU A 45 -12.37 -5.69 3.67
N ASP A 46 -13.46 -4.94 3.50
CA ASP A 46 -14.80 -5.43 3.82
C ASP A 46 -15.21 -6.54 2.85
N PRO A 47 -16.19 -7.39 3.21
CA PRO A 47 -16.76 -8.37 2.28
C PRO A 47 -17.26 -7.71 0.99
N CYS A 48 -17.10 -8.41 -0.13
CA CYS A 48 -17.63 -8.00 -1.43
C CYS A 48 -18.74 -8.97 -1.82
N SER A 49 -19.99 -8.48 -1.91
CA SER A 49 -21.17 -9.34 -2.03
C SER A 49 -21.19 -10.36 -0.87
N ASP A 50 -21.43 -11.63 -1.18
CA ASP A 50 -21.41 -12.73 -0.21
C ASP A 50 -20.00 -13.30 0.06
N LEU A 51 -18.96 -12.76 -0.60
CA LEU A 51 -17.59 -13.25 -0.46
C LEU A 51 -16.81 -12.44 0.58
N ILE A 52 -16.15 -13.15 1.49
CA ILE A 52 -15.18 -12.55 2.40
C ILE A 52 -13.77 -12.65 1.81
N PHE A 53 -12.95 -11.63 2.03
CA PHE A 53 -11.52 -11.72 1.76
C PHE A 53 -10.84 -12.48 2.89
N ASP A 54 -9.80 -13.26 2.57
CA ASP A 54 -9.01 -13.86 3.64
C ASP A 54 -8.31 -12.77 4.49
N GLY A 55 -7.94 -13.11 5.73
CA GLY A 55 -7.33 -12.14 6.66
C GLY A 55 -5.96 -11.60 6.24
N VAL A 56 -5.42 -12.07 5.10
CA VAL A 56 -4.14 -11.63 4.49
C VAL A 56 -4.38 -10.51 3.48
N HIS A 57 -5.60 -10.34 2.95
CA HIS A 57 -5.96 -9.22 2.09
C HIS A 57 -6.16 -7.93 2.91
N LYS A 58 -5.03 -7.31 3.21
CA LYS A 58 -4.96 -5.95 3.70
C LYS A 58 -4.40 -5.08 2.59
N VAL A 59 -4.98 -3.91 2.39
CA VAL A 59 -4.34 -2.89 1.57
C VAL A 59 -3.12 -2.39 2.34
N ASP A 60 -1.94 -2.41 1.72
CA ASP A 60 -0.69 -2.02 2.38
C ASP A 60 -0.82 -0.60 2.99
N ILE A 61 -1.30 0.38 2.23
CA ILE A 61 -1.56 1.75 2.67
C ILE A 61 -2.89 2.26 2.08
N CYS A 62 -3.78 2.75 2.94
CA CYS A 62 -5.03 3.41 2.56
C CYS A 62 -4.91 4.92 2.74
N ILE A 63 -5.05 5.70 1.66
CA ILE A 63 -5.29 7.14 1.77
C ILE A 63 -6.81 7.36 1.86
N LEU A 64 -7.29 7.72 3.05
CA LEU A 64 -8.70 7.89 3.35
C LEU A 64 -9.08 9.37 3.24
N ASP A 65 -9.96 9.69 2.29
CA ASP A 65 -10.62 10.99 2.23
C ASP A 65 -11.73 11.05 3.28
N VAL A 66 -11.53 11.91 4.28
CA VAL A 66 -12.43 12.04 5.42
C VAL A 66 -13.80 12.61 5.04
N HIS A 67 -13.90 13.33 3.91
CA HIS A 67 -15.10 14.00 3.43
C HIS A 67 -15.90 13.13 2.46
N SER A 68 -15.30 12.71 1.35
CA SER A 68 -16.02 11.92 0.33
C SER A 68 -16.21 10.45 0.72
N LYS A 69 -15.59 10.01 1.82
CA LYS A 69 -15.56 8.61 2.26
C LYS A 69 -15.06 7.68 1.15
N THR A 70 -14.00 8.10 0.48
CA THR A 70 -13.26 7.28 -0.49
C THR A 70 -11.90 6.87 0.07
N CYS A 71 -11.40 5.74 -0.41
CA CYS A 71 -10.09 5.20 -0.07
C CYS A 71 -9.30 5.04 -1.36
N PHE A 72 -8.20 5.77 -1.49
CA PHE A 72 -7.21 5.53 -2.54
C PHE A 72 -6.21 4.48 -2.05
N PRO A 73 -6.20 3.25 -2.62
CA PRO A 73 -5.34 2.19 -2.16
C PRO A 73 -3.92 2.31 -2.75
N ILE A 74 -2.93 1.99 -1.94
CA ILE A 74 -1.53 1.95 -2.32
C ILE A 74 -0.93 0.63 -1.88
N GLU A 75 -0.26 -0.07 -2.81
CA GLU A 75 0.53 -1.27 -2.54
C GLU A 75 2.02 -0.91 -2.49
N ALA A 76 2.72 -1.40 -1.46
CA ALA A 76 4.13 -1.13 -1.24
C ALA A 76 4.97 -2.39 -1.50
N LYS A 77 5.85 -2.33 -2.49
CA LYS A 77 6.81 -3.41 -2.80
C LYS A 77 8.24 -2.89 -2.62
N LEU A 78 8.64 -2.83 -1.35
CA LEU A 78 9.90 -2.20 -0.91
C LEU A 78 11.12 -3.14 -0.90
N GLY A 79 10.93 -4.41 -1.28
CA GLY A 79 12.03 -5.34 -1.53
C GLY A 79 12.81 -4.99 -2.80
N LEU A 80 13.97 -5.62 -3.01
CA LEU A 80 14.81 -5.42 -4.19
C LEU A 80 14.80 -6.60 -5.17
N ASP A 81 14.25 -7.73 -4.72
CA ASP A 81 14.29 -9.02 -5.42
C ASP A 81 12.90 -9.51 -5.78
N ARG A 82 12.82 -10.37 -6.80
CA ARG A 82 11.56 -10.98 -7.29
C ARG A 82 10.49 -9.96 -7.70
N LEU A 83 10.95 -8.81 -8.21
CA LEU A 83 10.14 -7.73 -8.74
C LEU A 83 10.44 -7.44 -10.22
N ALA A 84 11.21 -8.27 -10.92
CA ALA A 84 11.33 -8.17 -12.38
C ALA A 84 9.94 -8.36 -13.02
N GLN A 85 9.64 -7.65 -14.13
CA GLN A 85 8.30 -7.60 -14.75
C GLN A 85 7.60 -8.96 -14.79
N LYS A 86 8.18 -9.94 -15.48
CA LYS A 86 7.59 -11.28 -15.60
C LYS A 86 7.33 -11.94 -14.25
N THR A 87 8.29 -11.87 -13.33
CA THR A 87 8.15 -12.42 -11.98
C THR A 87 7.08 -11.68 -11.16
N PHE A 88 6.91 -10.38 -11.39
CA PHE A 88 5.85 -9.60 -10.76
C PHE A 88 4.48 -10.04 -11.27
N ASP A 89 4.32 -10.08 -12.59
CA ASP A 89 3.06 -10.45 -13.25
C ASP A 89 2.62 -11.86 -12.84
N ASP A 90 3.54 -12.84 -12.89
CA ASP A 90 3.30 -14.23 -12.46
C ASP A 90 2.94 -14.37 -10.97
N ARG A 91 3.29 -13.39 -10.13
CA ARG A 91 3.03 -13.45 -8.68
C ARG A 91 1.81 -12.67 -8.26
N PHE A 92 1.50 -11.58 -8.94
CA PHE A 92 0.58 -10.55 -8.45
C PHE A 92 -0.55 -10.20 -9.42
N LEU A 93 -0.53 -10.69 -10.66
CA LEU A 93 -1.54 -10.35 -11.68
C LEU A 93 -2.33 -11.56 -12.18
N HIS A 94 -2.34 -12.65 -11.40
CA HIS A 94 -3.26 -13.74 -11.67
C HIS A 94 -4.67 -13.39 -11.17
N PRO A 95 -5.71 -13.63 -11.98
CA PRO A 95 -7.09 -13.40 -11.55
C PRO A 95 -7.40 -14.12 -10.25
N CYS A 96 -8.12 -13.43 -9.37
CA CYS A 96 -8.60 -13.98 -8.12
C CYS A 96 -9.57 -15.12 -8.40
N LYS A 97 -9.62 -16.08 -7.48
CA LYS A 97 -10.51 -17.23 -7.51
C LYS A 97 -11.28 -17.33 -6.20
N THR A 98 -12.38 -18.06 -6.22
CA THR A 98 -13.03 -18.44 -4.96
C THR A 98 -12.32 -19.63 -4.31
N SER A 99 -12.24 -19.63 -2.98
CA SER A 99 -11.76 -20.74 -2.15
C SER A 99 -12.77 -21.09 -1.05
N HIS A 100 -12.48 -22.11 -0.24
CA HIS A 100 -13.32 -22.53 0.89
C HIS A 100 -14.79 -22.72 0.50
N SER A 101 -15.02 -23.65 -0.43
CA SER A 101 -16.36 -23.97 -0.94
C SER A 101 -17.10 -22.78 -1.55
N GLY A 102 -16.38 -21.81 -2.11
CA GLY A 102 -16.97 -20.66 -2.78
C GLY A 102 -17.27 -19.46 -1.88
N SER A 103 -16.85 -19.48 -0.61
CA SER A 103 -17.16 -18.42 0.36
C SER A 103 -16.08 -17.33 0.48
N ARG A 104 -14.89 -17.56 -0.06
CA ARG A 104 -13.74 -16.65 0.11
C ARG A 104 -13.08 -16.26 -1.20
N VAL A 105 -12.64 -15.01 -1.31
CA VAL A 105 -11.72 -14.60 -2.37
C VAL A 105 -10.30 -15.04 -2.03
N SER A 106 -9.60 -15.60 -3.01
CA SER A 106 -8.18 -15.96 -2.96
C SER A 106 -7.45 -15.34 -4.15
N GLY A 107 -6.23 -14.85 -3.92
CA GLY A 107 -5.47 -14.10 -4.91
C GLY A 107 -4.45 -13.21 -4.23
N SER A 108 -3.83 -12.33 -5.01
CA SER A 108 -3.00 -11.27 -4.42
C SER A 108 -3.82 -9.99 -4.25
N MET A 109 -3.43 -9.15 -3.28
CA MET A 109 -4.08 -7.87 -3.04
C MET A 109 -4.02 -6.95 -4.28
N ILE A 110 -2.93 -6.99 -5.04
CA ILE A 110 -2.82 -6.27 -6.32
C ILE A 110 -3.88 -6.73 -7.31
N SER A 111 -4.11 -8.04 -7.45
CA SER A 111 -5.14 -8.59 -8.35
C SER A 111 -6.55 -8.14 -7.93
N VAL A 112 -6.80 -8.05 -6.61
CA VAL A 112 -8.05 -7.52 -6.05
C VAL A 112 -8.23 -6.03 -6.39
N ILE A 113 -7.20 -5.20 -6.21
CA ILE A 113 -7.24 -3.77 -6.53
C ILE A 113 -7.40 -3.53 -8.04
N GLU A 114 -6.77 -4.35 -8.87
CA GLU A 114 -6.93 -4.40 -10.33
C GLU A 114 -8.31 -4.93 -10.78
N ARG A 115 -9.21 -5.23 -9.83
CA ARG A 115 -10.58 -5.71 -10.08
C ARG A 115 -10.63 -7.01 -10.87
N GLN A 116 -9.60 -7.84 -10.76
CA GLN A 116 -9.60 -9.19 -11.31
C GLN A 116 -10.29 -10.16 -10.36
N LEU A 117 -11.50 -9.81 -9.92
CA LEU A 117 -12.26 -10.54 -8.91
C LEU A 117 -13.10 -11.67 -9.53
N PRO A 118 -13.56 -12.62 -8.70
CA PRO A 118 -14.58 -13.58 -9.13
C PRO A 118 -15.88 -12.88 -9.56
N GLU A 119 -16.63 -13.51 -10.47
CA GLU A 119 -17.88 -12.98 -11.05
C GLU A 119 -18.93 -12.58 -10.00
N GLN A 120 -18.91 -13.19 -8.81
CA GLN A 120 -19.82 -12.87 -7.72
C GLN A 120 -19.62 -11.45 -7.18
N CYS A 121 -18.45 -10.86 -7.43
CA CYS A 121 -18.11 -9.48 -7.07
C CYS A 121 -18.41 -8.49 -8.20
N ASP A 122 -18.91 -8.93 -9.36
CA ASP A 122 -19.14 -8.04 -10.50
C ASP A 122 -20.20 -6.98 -10.17
N GLY A 123 -19.87 -5.71 -10.44
CA GLY A 123 -20.73 -4.58 -10.14
C GLY A 123 -20.79 -4.18 -8.66
N HIS A 124 -20.08 -4.88 -7.77
CA HIS A 124 -19.97 -4.53 -6.36
C HIS A 124 -18.74 -3.65 -6.08
N ASP A 125 -18.94 -2.62 -5.27
CA ASP A 125 -17.83 -1.78 -4.79
C ASP A 125 -17.01 -2.51 -3.72
N LEU A 126 -15.69 -2.31 -3.78
CA LEU A 126 -14.81 -2.69 -2.69
C LEU A 126 -14.80 -1.56 -1.66
N SER A 127 -14.71 -1.90 -0.38
CA SER A 127 -14.59 -0.92 0.69
C SER A 127 -13.69 -1.41 1.81
N VAL A 128 -13.30 -0.47 2.67
CA VAL A 128 -12.64 -0.72 3.94
C VAL A 128 -13.39 0.02 5.04
N THR A 129 -13.38 -0.52 6.26
CA THR A 129 -13.91 0.15 7.43
C THR A 129 -12.78 0.61 8.36
N TYR A 130 -12.73 1.90 8.67
CA TYR A 130 -11.77 2.50 9.61
C TYR A 130 -12.51 3.36 10.62
N GLU A 131 -12.25 3.12 11.91
CA GLU A 131 -12.90 3.82 13.04
C GLU A 131 -14.42 3.93 12.90
N GLY A 132 -15.07 2.81 12.52
CA GLY A 132 -16.53 2.72 12.35
C GLY A 132 -17.08 3.38 11.09
N HIS A 133 -16.24 3.97 10.25
CA HIS A 133 -16.63 4.61 9.00
C HIS A 133 -16.22 3.75 7.81
N ARG A 134 -17.15 3.55 6.87
CA ARG A 134 -16.91 2.82 5.63
C ARG A 134 -16.37 3.77 4.56
N TYR A 135 -15.31 3.36 3.88
CA TYR A 135 -14.67 4.09 2.77
C TYR A 135 -14.68 3.24 1.50
N LEU A 136 -15.19 3.79 0.39
CA LEU A 136 -15.22 3.11 -0.89
C LEU A 136 -13.86 3.16 -1.58
N LEU A 137 -13.35 2.01 -2.01
CA LEU A 137 -12.07 1.95 -2.72
C LEU A 137 -12.22 2.50 -4.14
N THR A 138 -11.35 3.43 -4.49
CA THR A 138 -11.23 3.94 -5.87
C THR A 138 -10.78 2.83 -6.82
N LYS A 139 -10.98 3.05 -8.13
CA LYS A 139 -10.44 2.16 -9.17
C LYS A 139 -8.99 2.49 -9.47
N GLU A 140 -8.64 3.77 -9.38
CA GLU A 140 -7.28 4.29 -9.38
C GLU A 140 -6.55 3.85 -8.12
N TRP A 141 -5.26 3.54 -8.24
CA TRP A 141 -4.42 3.08 -7.15
C TRP A 141 -2.95 3.39 -7.43
N ALA A 142 -2.07 3.15 -6.47
CA ALA A 142 -0.62 3.31 -6.68
C ALA A 142 0.22 2.12 -6.22
N LEU A 143 1.32 1.90 -6.93
CA LEU A 143 2.36 0.94 -6.59
C LEU A 143 3.63 1.69 -6.19
N ILE A 144 3.99 1.65 -4.90
CA ILE A 144 5.26 2.18 -4.41
C ILE A 144 6.34 1.10 -4.55
N SER A 145 7.45 1.45 -5.20
CA SER A 145 8.64 0.61 -5.27
C SER A 145 9.92 1.39 -4.94
N ARG A 146 11.01 0.66 -4.68
CA ARG A 146 12.33 1.28 -4.49
C ARG A 146 12.84 1.82 -5.82
N LYS A 147 13.58 2.93 -5.79
CA LYS A 147 14.21 3.55 -6.97
C LYS A 147 15.00 2.56 -7.80
N GLN A 148 15.75 1.66 -7.15
CA GLN A 148 16.51 0.63 -7.86
C GLN A 148 15.63 -0.35 -8.64
N VAL A 149 14.44 -0.67 -8.14
CA VAL A 149 13.46 -1.51 -8.85
C VAL A 149 12.82 -0.71 -9.97
N HIS A 150 12.40 0.52 -9.70
CA HIS A 150 11.81 1.42 -10.70
C HIS A 150 12.73 1.63 -11.90
N SER A 151 14.02 1.94 -11.67
CA SER A 151 15.00 2.09 -12.75
C SER A 151 15.24 0.81 -13.55
N LYS A 152 15.06 -0.38 -12.95
CA LYS A 152 15.08 -1.64 -13.70
C LYS A 152 13.85 -1.78 -14.58
N TRP A 153 12.67 -1.34 -14.12
CA TRP A 153 11.43 -1.34 -14.92
C TRP A 153 11.48 -0.36 -16.09
N GLU A 154 12.09 0.81 -15.91
CA GLU A 154 12.30 1.78 -17.00
C GLU A 154 13.10 1.17 -18.17
N VAL A 155 14.06 0.31 -17.88
CA VAL A 155 14.91 -0.34 -18.89
C VAL A 155 14.28 -1.62 -19.44
N ASN A 156 13.65 -2.44 -18.59
CA ASN A 156 13.24 -3.81 -18.94
C ASN A 156 11.72 -3.98 -19.11
N GLY A 157 10.92 -2.95 -18.88
CA GLY A 157 9.47 -3.01 -18.87
C GLY A 157 8.88 -2.94 -17.46
N PHE A 158 7.80 -2.17 -17.32
CA PHE A 158 6.98 -2.13 -16.11
C PHE A 158 6.06 -3.34 -16.01
N PRO A 159 5.63 -3.74 -14.80
CA PRO A 159 4.57 -4.72 -14.60
C PRO A 159 3.33 -4.43 -15.46
N SER A 160 2.63 -5.48 -15.89
CA SER A 160 1.49 -5.38 -16.80
C SER A 160 0.19 -4.98 -16.10
N VAL A 161 0.26 -4.01 -15.18
CA VAL A 161 -0.89 -3.43 -14.47
C VAL A 161 -1.69 -2.51 -15.39
N SER A 162 -2.97 -2.28 -15.07
CA SER A 162 -3.83 -1.38 -15.82
C SER A 162 -3.35 0.08 -15.75
N SER A 163 -3.90 0.93 -16.65
CA SER A 163 -3.66 2.38 -16.62
C SER A 163 -4.23 3.09 -15.39
N LYS A 164 -4.92 2.36 -14.50
CA LYS A 164 -5.39 2.86 -13.20
C LYS A 164 -4.31 2.81 -12.13
N CYS A 165 -3.22 2.08 -12.35
CA CYS A 165 -2.06 2.06 -11.47
C CYS A 165 -1.14 3.24 -11.76
N ARG A 166 -0.76 3.99 -10.72
CA ARG A 166 0.35 4.94 -10.77
C ARG A 166 1.57 4.38 -10.06
N HIS A 167 2.72 4.41 -10.73
CA HIS A 167 3.98 3.99 -10.12
C HIS A 167 4.58 5.15 -9.32
N LEU A 168 5.01 4.85 -8.10
CA LEU A 168 5.66 5.80 -7.20
C LEU A 168 7.01 5.25 -6.74
N VAL A 169 7.99 6.14 -6.62
CA VAL A 169 9.31 5.81 -6.08
C VAL A 169 9.36 6.20 -4.61
N PHE A 170 9.60 5.22 -3.74
CA PHE A 170 9.68 5.44 -2.29
C PHE A 170 10.68 6.53 -1.91
N GLU A 171 11.86 6.53 -2.53
CA GLU A 171 12.91 7.52 -2.27
C GLU A 171 12.48 8.95 -2.61
N ASP A 172 11.56 9.14 -3.56
CA ASP A 172 11.08 10.49 -3.90
C ASP A 172 10.04 10.96 -2.87
N VAL A 173 9.19 10.05 -2.36
CA VAL A 173 8.33 10.32 -1.18
C VAL A 173 9.18 10.68 0.04
N ALA A 174 10.22 9.88 0.34
CA ALA A 174 11.09 10.09 1.50
C ALA A 174 11.85 11.42 1.45
N LYS A 175 12.30 11.86 0.28
CA LYS A 175 12.98 13.16 0.10
C LYS A 175 12.07 14.37 0.33
N LYS A 176 10.76 14.20 0.14
CA LYS A 176 9.76 15.25 0.39
C LYS A 176 9.43 15.43 1.87
N TYR A 177 9.81 14.47 2.71
CA TYR A 177 9.53 14.56 4.14
C TYR A 177 10.46 15.53 4.87
N GLY A 178 11.74 15.53 4.50
CA GLY A 178 12.75 16.35 5.16
C GLY A 178 14.15 15.88 4.80
N ASN A 179 15.13 16.32 5.58
CA ASN A 179 16.51 15.91 5.38
C ASN A 179 16.76 14.49 5.94
N SER A 180 17.99 14.00 5.79
CA SER A 180 18.37 12.66 6.28
C SER A 180 18.19 12.48 7.79
N ASN A 181 18.39 13.54 8.59
CA ASN A 181 18.22 13.49 10.03
C ASN A 181 16.74 13.35 10.43
N ASP A 182 15.85 14.06 9.75
CA ASP A 182 14.40 13.98 9.99
C ASP A 182 13.88 12.57 9.66
N PHE A 183 14.28 12.04 8.51
CA PHE A 183 13.92 10.68 8.09
C PHE A 183 14.45 9.61 9.07
N ASN A 184 15.73 9.69 9.45
CA ASN A 184 16.32 8.73 10.39
C ASN A 184 15.70 8.80 11.78
N THR A 185 15.33 10.01 12.22
CA THR A 185 14.61 10.22 13.49
C THR A 185 13.25 9.52 13.46
N LEU A 186 12.49 9.69 12.37
CA LEU A 186 11.20 9.02 12.20
C LEU A 186 11.35 7.49 12.20
N VAL A 187 12.29 6.97 11.41
CA VAL A 187 12.57 5.52 11.36
C VAL A 187 12.95 4.99 12.74
N SER A 188 13.78 5.73 13.49
CA SER A 188 14.19 5.32 14.85
C SER A 188 13.01 5.26 15.81
N LYS A 189 12.07 6.21 15.73
CA LYS A 189 10.82 6.19 16.52
C LYS A 189 9.97 4.97 16.17
N LEU A 190 9.78 4.68 14.89
CA LEU A 190 8.96 3.57 14.41
C LEU A 190 9.51 2.19 14.79
N LEU A 191 10.83 2.04 14.83
CA LEU A 191 11.44 0.78 15.24
C LEU A 191 11.26 0.51 16.74
N ASN A 192 10.83 1.51 17.53
CA ASN A 192 10.59 1.46 18.98
C ASN A 192 11.62 0.59 19.71
N VAL A 193 12.90 0.74 19.35
CA VAL A 193 13.96 -0.08 19.93
C VAL A 193 14.36 0.55 21.24
N ASP A 194 13.92 -0.08 22.32
CA ASP A 194 14.48 0.17 23.65
C ASP A 194 15.88 -0.46 23.74
N PHE A 195 16.88 0.30 23.31
CA PHE A 195 18.28 -0.11 23.35
C PHE A 195 18.78 -0.32 24.78
N TYR A 196 18.26 0.43 25.76
CA TYR A 196 18.64 0.30 27.15
C TYR A 196 18.21 -1.07 27.69
N ARG A 197 16.93 -1.43 27.50
CA ARG A 197 16.46 -2.77 27.86
C ARG A 197 17.18 -3.88 27.10
N LYS A 198 17.49 -3.68 25.81
CA LYS A 198 18.20 -4.70 25.00
C LYS A 198 19.67 -4.89 25.35
N TRP A 199 20.38 -3.86 25.78
CA TRP A 199 21.85 -3.91 25.93
C TRP A 199 22.32 -3.78 27.38
N VAL A 200 21.52 -3.16 28.24
CA VAL A 200 21.91 -2.84 29.62
C VAL A 200 21.15 -3.71 30.63
N GLU A 201 19.86 -3.95 30.42
CA GLU A 201 19.03 -4.79 31.32
C GLU A 201 19.01 -6.28 30.95
N SER A 202 19.66 -6.68 29.85
CA SER A 202 19.80 -8.09 29.43
C SER A 202 20.87 -8.87 30.22
N ALA A 203 21.26 -8.40 31.40
CA ALA A 203 22.26 -9.02 32.27
C ALA A 203 21.62 -9.73 33.46
#